data_AF-A0A1V5ZLL7-F1
#
_entry.id   AF-A0A1V5ZLL7-F1
#
_cell.length_a   1.000
_cell.length_b   1.000
_cell.length_c   1.000
_cell.angle_alpha   90.00
_cell.angle_beta   90.00
_cell.angle_gamma   90.00
#
_symmetry.space_group_name_H-M   'P 1'
#
loop_
_entity.id
_entity.type
_entity.pdbx_description
1 polymer ?
#
loop_
_entity_poly.entity_id
_entity_poly.type
_entity_poly.pdbx_seq_one_letter_code
_entity_poly.pdbx_strand_id
1 'polypeptide(L)'
;MTATNSSNAQTEDRIEIKSNVEKLEMFSDQYPFSLSLRIKNFEDEKQFIKYIRHCEKMVRGSIEYKLWRNYITDILGVTECVLTHEKLDETSIEIHHHIPSLFILIKSIILKNIDEDKEFSTFEISTECIEIHYKNQIGYVSIISSLHEKFHNGFLEIPIEMIRGNYNFFIQNYFKYLDDTDLETINQRIKINKKNIQDKMIWSKDNYPGILTG
;
A
#
# COMPACT_ATOMS: atom_id res chain seq x y z
N MET A 1 -26.19 63.42 -28.14
CA MET A 1 -26.08 62.47 -27.01
C MET A 1 -25.74 61.12 -27.58
N THR A 2 -24.47 60.74 -27.55
CA THR A 2 -24.03 59.37 -27.88
C THR A 2 -22.96 59.02 -26.87
N ALA A 3 -23.34 58.11 -25.97
CA ALA A 3 -22.58 57.73 -24.80
C ALA A 3 -21.35 56.90 -25.20
N THR A 4 -20.23 57.29 -24.63
CA THR A 4 -19.02 56.50 -24.43
C THR A 4 -19.35 55.21 -23.68
N ASN A 5 -18.94 54.07 -24.21
CA ASN A 5 -18.82 52.84 -23.43
C ASN A 5 -17.44 52.24 -23.68
N SER A 6 -16.44 52.79 -22.98
CA SER A 6 -15.14 52.18 -22.81
C SER A 6 -15.26 51.10 -21.74
N SER A 7 -15.42 49.86 -22.16
CA SER A 7 -15.34 48.68 -21.30
C SER A 7 -13.92 48.56 -20.73
N ASN A 8 -13.75 48.92 -19.46
CA ASN A 8 -12.58 48.56 -18.67
C ASN A 8 -12.56 47.03 -18.51
N ALA A 9 -11.82 46.34 -19.36
CA ALA A 9 -11.39 44.98 -19.07
C ALA A 9 -10.31 45.07 -17.99
N GLN A 10 -10.70 44.92 -16.72
CA GLN A 10 -9.76 44.62 -15.65
C GLN A 10 -9.15 43.25 -15.96
N THR A 11 -7.92 43.24 -16.48
CA THR A 11 -7.07 42.05 -16.47
C THR A 11 -6.83 41.70 -15.00
N GLU A 12 -7.48 40.66 -14.50
CA GLU A 12 -7.08 40.03 -13.24
C GLU A 12 -5.60 39.66 -13.36
N ASP A 13 -4.74 40.31 -12.58
CA ASP A 13 -3.35 39.91 -12.42
C ASP A 13 -3.35 38.46 -11.93
N ARG A 14 -3.07 37.53 -12.85
CA ARG A 14 -2.98 36.11 -12.50
C ARG A 14 -1.73 35.92 -11.65
N ILE A 15 -1.94 35.52 -10.40
CA ILE A 15 -0.86 35.10 -9.51
C ILE A 15 -0.12 33.94 -10.17
N GLU A 16 1.15 34.16 -10.49
CA GLU A 16 2.01 33.15 -11.10
C GLU A 16 2.63 32.29 -10.00
N ILE A 17 2.35 30.98 -10.04
CA ILE A 17 3.01 29.99 -9.17
C ILE A 17 4.19 29.40 -9.93
N LYS A 18 5.37 29.47 -9.33
CA LYS A 18 6.65 29.00 -9.88
C LYS A 18 7.16 27.80 -9.09
N SER A 19 8.01 27.00 -9.72
CA SER A 19 8.69 25.86 -9.09
C SER A 19 10.19 26.13 -9.03
N ASN A 20 10.80 25.95 -7.86
CA ASN A 20 12.24 25.96 -7.70
C ASN A 20 12.72 24.50 -7.62
N VAL A 21 13.38 24.04 -8.69
CA VAL A 21 13.85 22.65 -8.80
C VAL A 21 15.02 22.36 -7.85
N GLU A 22 15.87 23.36 -7.57
CA GLU A 22 17.03 23.18 -6.69
C GLU A 22 16.63 23.07 -5.22
N LYS A 23 15.66 23.89 -4.81
CA LYS A 23 15.14 23.90 -3.43
C LYS A 23 13.93 22.99 -3.21
N LEU A 24 13.42 22.36 -4.27
CA LEU A 24 12.23 21.51 -4.23
C LEU A 24 11.03 22.20 -3.57
N GLU A 25 10.76 23.44 -3.97
CA GLU A 25 9.66 24.25 -3.42
C GLU A 25 8.79 24.85 -4.54
N MET A 26 7.52 25.08 -4.23
CA MET A 26 6.65 25.96 -5.01
C MET A 26 6.61 27.33 -4.34
N PHE A 27 6.68 28.40 -5.12
CA PHE A 27 6.68 29.77 -4.60
C PHE A 27 5.96 30.72 -5.55
N SER A 28 5.70 31.94 -5.08
CA SER A 28 5.16 33.03 -5.88
C SER A 28 5.92 34.30 -5.50
N ASP A 29 6.33 35.11 -6.48
CA ASP A 29 7.03 36.37 -6.21
C ASP A 29 6.08 37.39 -5.53
N GLN A 30 4.77 37.16 -5.62
CA GLN A 30 3.72 38.00 -5.06
C GLN A 30 3.37 37.66 -3.61
N TYR A 31 3.81 36.51 -3.09
CA TYR A 31 3.50 36.05 -1.72
C TYR A 31 4.75 35.60 -0.96
N PRO A 32 4.83 35.86 0.35
CA PRO A 32 6.03 35.52 1.14
C PRO A 32 6.15 34.03 1.49
N PHE A 33 5.21 33.20 1.02
CA PHE A 33 5.15 31.79 1.39
C PHE A 33 5.71 30.91 0.28
N SER A 34 6.55 29.94 0.64
CA SER A 34 6.90 28.81 -0.22
C SER A 34 6.37 27.52 0.38
N LEU A 35 6.05 26.56 -0.49
CA LEU A 35 5.59 25.23 -0.12
C LEU A 35 6.66 24.21 -0.51
N SER A 36 7.25 23.56 0.49
CA SER A 36 8.16 22.44 0.24
C SER A 36 7.43 21.26 -0.42
N LEU A 37 8.08 20.63 -1.39
CA LEU A 37 7.60 19.39 -2.03
C LEU A 37 7.90 18.15 -1.17
N ARG A 38 8.65 18.31 -0.08
CA ARG A 38 9.00 17.27 0.89
C ARG A 38 8.54 17.64 2.28
N ILE A 39 8.31 16.62 3.09
CA ILE A 39 7.97 16.76 4.51
C ILE A 39 8.94 15.94 5.35
N LYS A 40 9.08 16.33 6.62
CA LYS A 40 9.89 15.60 7.62
C LYS A 40 9.08 15.01 8.76
N ASN A 41 7.86 15.50 8.96
CA ASN A 41 6.96 15.09 10.03
C ASN A 41 5.50 15.39 9.66
N PHE A 42 4.60 15.06 10.58
CA PHE A 42 3.17 15.33 10.48
C PHE A 42 2.73 16.12 11.71
N GLU A 43 1.78 17.04 11.54
CA GLU A 43 1.23 17.82 12.64
C GLU A 43 0.33 16.96 13.54
N ASP A 44 -0.40 16.03 12.93
CA ASP A 44 -1.36 15.16 13.61
C ASP A 44 -1.47 13.78 12.95
N GLU A 45 -2.08 12.85 13.68
CA GLU A 45 -2.27 11.46 13.24
C GLU A 45 -3.18 11.36 12.01
N LYS A 46 -4.15 12.27 11.86
CA LYS A 46 -5.09 12.26 10.73
C LYS A 46 -4.36 12.57 9.42
N GLN A 47 -3.45 13.53 9.42
CA GLN A 47 -2.59 13.85 8.28
C GLN A 47 -1.67 12.67 7.96
N PHE A 48 -1.09 12.04 8.98
CA PHE A 48 -0.23 10.86 8.82
C PHE A 48 -0.97 9.70 8.14
N ILE A 49 -2.16 9.34 8.64
CA ILE A 49 -2.99 8.27 8.05
C ILE A 49 -3.38 8.62 6.60
N LYS A 50 -3.78 9.88 6.34
CA LYS A 50 -4.13 10.32 4.98
C LYS A 50 -2.96 10.18 4.03
N TYR A 51 -1.75 10.52 4.48
CA TYR A 51 -0.53 10.40 3.71
C TYR A 51 -0.21 8.93 3.37
N ILE A 52 -0.33 8.02 4.35
CA ILE A 52 -0.17 6.57 4.12
C ILE A 52 -1.15 6.10 3.04
N ARG A 53 -2.43 6.47 3.13
CA ARG A 53 -3.45 6.07 2.11
C ARG A 53 -3.15 6.61 0.72
N HIS A 54 -2.58 7.82 0.62
CA HIS A 54 -2.13 8.35 -0.66
C HIS A 54 -0.97 7.55 -1.25
N CYS A 55 0.02 7.17 -0.42
CA CYS A 55 1.11 6.29 -0.85
C CYS A 55 0.57 4.92 -1.29
N GLU A 56 -0.38 4.32 -0.56
CA GLU A 56 -1.00 3.04 -0.97
C GLU A 56 -1.66 3.15 -2.35
N LYS A 57 -2.41 4.24 -2.59
CA LYS A 57 -3.04 4.49 -3.88
C LYS A 57 -2.02 4.66 -4.99
N MET A 58 -0.92 5.38 -4.72
CA MET A 58 0.16 5.60 -5.69
C MET A 58 0.86 4.28 -6.04
N VAL A 59 1.23 3.47 -5.02
CA VAL A 59 1.82 2.14 -5.22
C VAL A 59 0.88 1.25 -6.03
N ARG A 60 -0.39 1.09 -5.62
CA ARG A 60 -1.34 0.20 -6.30
C ARG A 60 -1.64 0.62 -7.75
N GLY A 61 -1.63 1.91 -8.01
CA GLY A 61 -1.86 2.49 -9.34
C GLY A 61 -0.63 2.51 -10.24
N SER A 62 0.55 2.14 -9.74
CA SER A 62 1.79 2.25 -10.49
C SER A 62 1.96 1.11 -11.50
N ILE A 63 2.68 1.41 -12.59
CA ILE A 63 3.02 0.41 -13.61
C ILE A 63 3.95 -0.64 -13.00
N GLU A 64 4.87 -0.21 -12.14
CA GLU A 64 5.84 -1.04 -11.44
C GLU A 64 5.14 -2.08 -10.54
N TYR A 65 4.08 -1.69 -9.82
CA TYR A 65 3.32 -2.64 -9.01
C TYR A 65 2.60 -3.68 -9.86
N LYS A 66 2.04 -3.25 -11.00
CA LYS A 66 1.44 -4.17 -11.98
C LYS A 66 2.49 -5.15 -12.52
N LEU A 67 3.67 -4.65 -12.91
CA LEU A 67 4.76 -5.47 -13.41
C LEU A 67 5.26 -6.48 -12.36
N TRP A 68 5.35 -6.07 -11.09
CA TRP A 68 5.69 -6.99 -10.00
C TRP A 68 4.65 -8.11 -9.83
N ARG A 69 3.35 -7.78 -9.85
CA ARG A 69 2.29 -8.81 -9.80
C ARG A 69 2.37 -9.77 -10.98
N ASN A 70 2.59 -9.25 -12.19
CA ASN A 70 2.77 -10.05 -13.39
C ASN A 70 4.03 -10.92 -13.31
N TYR A 71 5.13 -10.42 -12.76
CA TYR A 71 6.33 -11.23 -12.55
C TYR A 71 6.03 -12.45 -11.65
N ILE A 72 5.23 -12.26 -10.60
CA ILE A 72 4.80 -13.36 -9.74
C ILE A 72 3.97 -14.39 -10.52
N THR A 73 2.98 -13.97 -11.30
CA THR A 73 2.11 -14.90 -12.03
C THR A 73 2.81 -15.55 -13.23
N ASP A 74 3.46 -14.73 -14.06
CA ASP A 74 3.90 -15.09 -15.41
C ASP A 74 5.30 -15.70 -15.42
N ILE A 75 6.16 -15.31 -14.47
CA ILE A 75 7.56 -15.76 -14.41
C ILE A 75 7.78 -16.76 -13.27
N LEU A 76 7.25 -16.48 -12.08
CA LEU A 76 7.37 -17.42 -10.94
C LEU A 76 6.32 -18.53 -10.97
N GLY A 77 5.40 -18.52 -11.95
CA GLY A 77 4.41 -19.58 -12.13
C GLY A 77 3.37 -19.65 -11.03
N VAL A 78 3.09 -18.53 -10.36
CA VAL A 78 2.07 -18.45 -9.31
C VAL A 78 0.70 -18.27 -9.94
N THR A 79 0.18 -19.34 -10.55
CA THR A 79 -1.02 -19.30 -11.41
C THR A 79 -2.25 -19.96 -10.80
N GLU A 80 -2.22 -20.31 -9.52
CA GLU A 80 -3.35 -20.92 -8.80
C GLU A 80 -3.54 -20.33 -7.41
N CYS A 81 -4.76 -20.47 -6.89
CA CYS A 81 -5.07 -20.15 -5.51
C CYS A 81 -4.42 -21.15 -4.57
N VAL A 82 -3.73 -20.65 -3.54
CA VAL A 82 -3.02 -21.49 -2.56
C VAL A 82 -3.95 -22.34 -1.68
N LEU A 83 -5.24 -22.00 -1.62
CA LEU A 83 -6.25 -22.69 -0.81
C LEU A 83 -7.14 -23.63 -1.65
N THR A 84 -7.71 -23.14 -2.74
CA THR A 84 -8.69 -23.89 -3.54
C THR A 84 -8.09 -24.59 -4.74
N HIS A 85 -6.84 -24.28 -5.10
CA HIS A 85 -6.15 -24.76 -6.31
C HIS A 85 -6.85 -24.43 -7.64
N GLU A 86 -7.82 -23.51 -7.62
CA GLU A 86 -8.35 -22.96 -8.87
C GLU A 86 -7.29 -22.17 -9.59
N LYS A 87 -7.30 -22.29 -10.92
CA LYS A 87 -6.26 -21.76 -11.79
C LYS A 87 -6.69 -20.45 -12.45
N LEU A 88 -5.71 -19.71 -12.96
CA LEU A 88 -5.90 -18.43 -13.64
C LEU A 88 -6.80 -18.50 -14.88
N ASP A 89 -6.89 -19.65 -15.54
CA ASP A 89 -7.80 -19.91 -16.67
C ASP A 89 -9.24 -20.23 -16.23
N GLU A 90 -9.45 -20.49 -14.94
CA GLU A 90 -10.76 -20.77 -14.35
C GLU A 90 -11.34 -19.55 -13.62
N THR A 91 -10.48 -18.74 -12.98
CA THR A 91 -10.89 -17.62 -12.13
C THR A 91 -9.80 -16.55 -12.00
N SER A 92 -10.19 -15.38 -11.49
CA SER A 92 -9.27 -14.27 -11.20
C SER A 92 -8.41 -14.57 -9.97
N ILE A 93 -7.10 -14.70 -10.17
CA ILE A 93 -6.11 -14.84 -9.10
C ILE A 93 -5.53 -13.48 -8.75
N GLU A 94 -5.50 -13.17 -7.45
CA GLU A 94 -4.96 -11.94 -6.90
C GLU A 94 -3.77 -12.22 -5.97
N ILE A 95 -2.75 -11.37 -6.08
CA ILE A 95 -1.59 -11.37 -5.18
C ILE A 95 -1.91 -10.48 -3.99
N HIS A 96 -2.12 -11.11 -2.85
CA HIS A 96 -2.54 -10.45 -1.62
C HIS A 96 -1.37 -10.30 -0.65
N HIS A 97 -1.22 -9.10 -0.08
CA HIS A 97 -0.25 -8.83 0.99
C HIS A 97 -0.66 -9.51 2.30
N HIS A 98 0.19 -10.36 2.84
CA HIS A 98 -0.07 -11.04 4.10
C HIS A 98 0.78 -10.48 5.25
N ILE A 99 2.11 -10.48 5.16
CA ILE A 99 2.98 -9.85 6.19
C ILE A 99 4.05 -9.00 5.49
N PRO A 100 4.07 -7.68 5.68
CA PRO A 100 3.03 -6.86 6.33
C PRO A 100 1.83 -6.63 5.40
N SER A 101 0.79 -5.96 5.91
CA SER A 101 -0.16 -5.27 5.03
C SER A 101 0.53 -4.11 4.30
N LEU A 102 -0.02 -3.63 3.18
CA LEU A 102 0.56 -2.49 2.47
C LEU A 102 0.58 -1.22 3.33
N PHE A 103 -0.48 -1.01 4.12
CA PHE A 103 -0.57 0.07 5.08
C PHE A 103 0.58 0.02 6.11
N ILE A 104 0.82 -1.14 6.73
CA ILE A 104 1.88 -1.32 7.72
C ILE A 104 3.26 -1.11 7.07
N LEU A 105 3.49 -1.66 5.87
CA LEU A 105 4.75 -1.44 5.14
C LEU A 105 5.06 0.04 4.96
N ILE A 106 4.09 0.78 4.41
CA ILE A 106 4.24 2.20 4.12
C ILE A 106 4.42 3.00 5.40
N LYS A 107 3.62 2.70 6.43
CA LYS A 107 3.76 3.30 7.76
C LYS A 107 5.18 3.12 8.29
N SER A 108 5.72 1.91 8.24
CA SER A 108 7.07 1.62 8.73
C SER A 108 8.17 2.31 7.91
N ILE A 109 8.02 2.41 6.58
CA ILE A 109 8.95 3.17 5.73
C ILE A 109 8.93 4.66 6.09
N ILE A 110 7.75 5.24 6.32
CA ILE A 110 7.66 6.66 6.71
C ILE A 110 8.29 6.89 8.08
N LEU A 111 7.95 6.07 9.07
CA LEU A 111 8.52 6.16 10.42
C LEU A 111 10.04 6.00 10.41
N LYS A 112 10.57 5.15 9.52
CA LYS A 112 12.01 5.05 9.27
C LYS A 112 12.63 6.37 8.79
N ASN A 113 12.02 7.01 7.79
CA ASN A 113 12.56 8.28 7.28
C ASN A 113 12.47 9.39 8.34
N ILE A 114 11.41 9.42 9.17
CA ILE A 114 11.30 10.37 10.29
C ILE A 114 12.41 10.12 11.33
N ASP A 115 12.64 8.87 11.72
CA ASP A 115 13.67 8.47 12.69
C ASP A 115 15.09 8.78 12.19
N GLU A 116 15.31 8.73 10.87
CA GLU A 116 16.57 9.07 10.21
C GLU A 116 16.72 10.57 9.91
N ASP A 117 15.78 11.43 10.36
CA ASP A 117 15.69 12.87 10.05
C ASP A 117 15.79 13.16 8.53
N LYS A 118 15.23 12.27 7.74
CA LYS A 118 15.25 12.33 6.28
C LYS A 118 13.93 12.88 5.76
N GLU A 119 13.99 13.94 4.97
CA GLU A 119 12.83 14.48 4.27
C GLU A 119 12.36 13.56 3.14
N PHE A 120 11.05 13.42 2.99
CA PHE A 120 10.45 12.52 2.02
C PHE A 120 9.22 13.10 1.32
N SER A 121 8.93 12.55 0.15
CA SER A 121 7.73 12.78 -0.65
C SER A 121 6.99 11.46 -0.91
N THR A 122 5.73 11.56 -1.35
CA THR A 122 4.91 10.37 -1.64
C THR A 122 5.57 9.49 -2.70
N PHE A 123 6.28 10.10 -3.66
CA PHE A 123 7.01 9.38 -4.70
C PHE A 123 8.16 8.55 -4.13
N GLU A 124 8.91 9.09 -3.18
CA GLU A 124 10.06 8.38 -2.59
C GLU A 124 9.60 7.22 -1.71
N ILE A 125 8.59 7.45 -0.88
CA ILE A 125 7.99 6.39 -0.06
C ILE A 125 7.41 5.29 -0.95
N SER A 126 6.72 5.66 -2.03
CA SER A 126 6.17 4.70 -2.98
C SER A 126 7.26 3.94 -3.74
N THR A 127 8.36 4.61 -4.11
CA THR A 127 9.51 3.99 -4.78
C THR A 127 10.19 2.98 -3.86
N GLU A 128 10.50 3.35 -2.62
CA GLU A 128 11.09 2.44 -1.63
C GLU A 128 10.17 1.23 -1.41
N CYS A 129 8.86 1.45 -1.27
CA CYS A 129 7.87 0.40 -1.15
C CYS A 129 7.94 -0.58 -2.35
N ILE A 130 7.93 -0.08 -3.57
CA ILE A 130 8.06 -0.88 -4.79
C ILE A 130 9.38 -1.65 -4.83
N GLU A 131 10.51 -1.04 -4.45
CA GLU A 131 11.78 -1.75 -4.42
C GLU A 131 11.76 -2.98 -3.50
N ILE A 132 11.13 -2.85 -2.34
CA ILE A 132 10.99 -3.98 -1.39
C ILE A 132 10.16 -5.11 -2.01
N HIS A 133 9.12 -4.77 -2.80
CA HIS A 133 8.35 -5.77 -3.55
C HIS A 133 9.22 -6.51 -4.57
N TYR A 134 9.98 -5.77 -5.39
CA TYR A 134 10.87 -6.36 -6.39
C TYR A 134 11.99 -7.20 -5.78
N LYS A 135 12.47 -6.83 -4.60
CA LYS A 135 13.44 -7.62 -3.81
C LYS A 135 12.81 -8.83 -3.13
N ASN A 136 11.51 -9.05 -3.31
CA ASN A 136 10.74 -10.14 -2.69
C ASN A 136 10.82 -10.15 -1.15
N GLN A 137 10.87 -8.95 -0.56
CA GLN A 137 11.10 -8.71 0.87
C GLN A 137 9.80 -8.51 1.67
N ILE A 138 8.67 -8.95 1.11
CA ILE A 138 7.35 -8.96 1.73
C ILE A 138 6.73 -10.35 1.61
N GLY A 139 5.80 -10.65 2.51
CA GLY A 139 4.97 -11.85 2.51
C GLY A 139 3.69 -11.67 1.73
N TYR A 140 3.40 -12.58 0.81
CA TYR A 140 2.18 -12.57 0.00
C TYR A 140 1.62 -13.96 -0.24
N VAL A 141 0.36 -14.01 -0.68
CA VAL A 141 -0.35 -15.23 -1.07
C VAL A 141 -1.13 -15.01 -2.36
N SER A 142 -1.31 -16.08 -3.14
CA SER A 142 -2.20 -16.08 -4.30
C SER A 142 -3.56 -16.63 -3.91
N ILE A 143 -4.59 -15.81 -4.05
CA ILE A 143 -5.97 -16.17 -3.68
C ILE A 143 -6.94 -15.66 -4.73
N ILE A 144 -8.07 -16.33 -4.88
CA ILE A 144 -9.15 -15.85 -5.76
C ILE A 144 -9.78 -14.57 -5.18
N SER A 145 -10.38 -13.73 -6.03
CA SER A 145 -10.99 -12.45 -5.60
C SER A 145 -12.00 -12.59 -4.45
N SER A 146 -12.84 -13.63 -4.46
CA SER A 146 -13.82 -13.84 -3.37
C SER A 146 -13.17 -14.20 -2.03
N LEU A 147 -12.09 -15.00 -2.03
CA LEU A 147 -11.32 -15.29 -0.82
C LEU A 147 -10.52 -14.09 -0.32
N HIS A 148 -10.08 -13.22 -1.23
CA HIS A 148 -9.47 -11.95 -0.87
C HIS A 148 -10.42 -11.07 -0.03
N GLU A 149 -11.69 -10.97 -0.43
CA GLU A 149 -12.71 -10.27 0.37
C GLU A 149 -12.97 -10.96 1.71
N LYS A 150 -13.05 -12.31 1.74
CA LYS A 150 -13.23 -13.06 2.99
C LYS A 150 -12.07 -12.84 3.97
N PHE A 151 -10.84 -12.75 3.46
CA PHE A 151 -9.67 -12.44 4.28
C PHE A 151 -9.78 -11.07 4.94
N HIS A 152 -10.08 -10.01 4.17
CA HIS A 152 -10.24 -8.66 4.71
C HIS A 152 -11.37 -8.55 5.74
N ASN A 153 -12.42 -9.36 5.56
CA ASN A 153 -13.57 -9.39 6.46
C ASN A 153 -13.38 -10.33 7.68
N GLY A 154 -12.21 -10.94 7.86
CA GLY A 154 -11.91 -11.81 9.01
C GLY A 154 -12.56 -13.20 8.96
N PHE A 155 -13.10 -13.61 7.82
CA PHE A 155 -13.72 -14.93 7.63
C PHE A 155 -12.74 -15.99 7.12
N LEU A 156 -11.52 -15.60 6.75
CA LEU A 156 -10.51 -16.50 6.21
C LEU A 156 -9.19 -16.35 6.97
N GLU A 157 -8.77 -17.43 7.62
CA GLU A 157 -7.43 -17.60 8.18
C GLU A 157 -6.53 -18.27 7.15
N ILE A 158 -5.31 -17.75 6.95
CA ILE A 158 -4.33 -18.32 6.01
C ILE A 158 -3.12 -18.80 6.81
N PRO A 159 -2.75 -20.10 6.73
CA PRO A 159 -1.56 -20.62 7.40
C PRO A 159 -0.28 -19.91 6.96
N ILE A 160 0.60 -19.66 7.93
CA ILE A 160 1.91 -19.04 7.67
C ILE A 160 2.73 -19.82 6.64
N GLU A 161 2.58 -21.15 6.59
CA GLU A 161 3.29 -22.03 5.67
C GLU A 161 2.86 -21.85 4.20
N MET A 162 1.76 -21.15 3.95
CA MET A 162 1.27 -20.84 2.59
C MET A 162 1.79 -19.49 2.07
N ILE A 163 2.42 -18.69 2.92
CA ILE A 163 2.94 -17.38 2.55
C ILE A 163 4.24 -17.54 1.76
N ARG A 164 4.33 -16.79 0.66
CA ARG A 164 5.51 -16.67 -0.19
C ARG A 164 6.23 -15.35 0.09
N GLY A 165 7.48 -15.26 -0.35
CA GLY A 165 8.33 -14.08 -0.15
C GLY A 165 8.95 -14.00 1.25
N ASN A 166 9.94 -13.13 1.40
CA ASN A 166 10.75 -13.04 2.61
C ASN A 166 10.17 -12.02 3.61
N TYR A 167 9.04 -12.36 4.24
CA TYR A 167 8.45 -11.51 5.26
C TYR A 167 9.33 -11.37 6.53
N ASN A 168 10.24 -12.32 6.77
CA ASN A 168 11.20 -12.21 7.88
C ASN A 168 12.13 -11.02 7.71
N PHE A 169 12.52 -10.70 6.46
CA PHE A 169 13.26 -9.47 6.18
C PHE A 169 12.49 -8.24 6.68
N PHE A 170 11.20 -8.14 6.35
CA PHE A 170 10.38 -7.01 6.80
C PHE A 170 10.38 -6.92 8.33
N ILE A 171 10.08 -8.01 9.02
CA ILE A 171 10.04 -8.04 10.49
C ILE A 171 11.39 -7.57 11.06
N GLN A 172 12.50 -8.14 10.60
CA GLN A 172 13.82 -7.84 11.14
C GLN A 172 14.25 -6.38 10.92
N ASN A 173 13.93 -5.80 9.76
CA ASN A 173 14.41 -4.47 9.38
C ASN A 173 13.47 -3.34 9.81
N TYR A 174 12.18 -3.65 10.00
CA TYR A 174 11.16 -2.65 10.33
C TYR A 174 10.55 -2.83 11.73
N PHE A 175 11.00 -3.80 12.53
CA PHE A 175 10.47 -4.06 13.88
C PHE A 175 10.35 -2.82 14.75
N LYS A 176 11.38 -1.96 14.77
CA LYS A 176 11.40 -0.73 15.57
C LYS A 176 10.37 0.33 15.14
N TYR A 177 9.73 0.13 13.99
CA TYR A 177 8.74 1.04 13.39
C TYR A 177 7.32 0.45 13.38
N LEU A 178 7.08 -0.55 14.23
CA LEU A 178 5.78 -1.17 14.44
C LEU A 178 5.27 -0.76 15.82
N ASP A 179 4.02 -0.34 15.89
CA ASP A 179 3.36 -0.16 17.19
C ASP A 179 2.75 -1.47 17.69
N ASP A 180 2.22 -1.45 18.91
CA ASP A 180 1.62 -2.62 19.54
C ASP A 180 0.48 -3.23 18.70
N THR A 181 -0.28 -2.42 17.98
CA THR A 181 -1.40 -2.88 17.13
C THR A 181 -0.89 -3.58 15.88
N ASP A 182 0.17 -3.04 15.25
CA ASP A 182 0.83 -3.67 14.11
C ASP A 182 1.45 -5.01 14.52
N LEU A 183 2.15 -5.03 15.66
CA LEU A 183 2.77 -6.23 16.21
C LEU A 183 1.72 -7.28 16.58
N GLU A 184 0.61 -6.90 17.20
CA GLU A 184 -0.49 -7.81 17.50
C GLU A 184 -1.03 -8.45 16.22
N THR A 185 -1.32 -7.64 15.19
CA THR A 185 -1.82 -8.12 13.90
C THR A 185 -0.85 -9.12 13.24
N ILE A 186 0.45 -8.79 13.22
CA ILE A 186 1.49 -9.65 12.64
C ILE A 186 1.62 -10.95 13.45
N ASN A 187 1.65 -10.85 14.77
CA ASN A 187 1.78 -12.02 15.65
C ASN A 187 0.56 -12.95 15.57
N GLN A 188 -0.65 -12.40 15.44
CA GLN A 188 -1.85 -13.19 15.19
C GLN A 188 -1.72 -13.98 13.89
N ARG A 189 -1.27 -13.34 12.79
CA ARG A 189 -1.04 -14.00 11.50
C ARG A 189 0.02 -15.11 11.58
N ILE A 190 1.15 -14.85 12.27
CA ILE A 190 2.23 -15.84 12.44
C ILE A 190 1.78 -17.08 13.24
N LYS A 191 0.87 -16.91 14.20
CA LYS A 191 0.35 -18.03 15.02
C LYS A 191 -0.56 -18.98 14.24
N ILE A 192 -1.15 -18.51 13.13
CA ILE A 192 -1.99 -19.34 12.26
C ILE A 192 -1.08 -20.29 11.48
N ASN A 193 -1.22 -21.58 11.74
CA ASN A 193 -0.47 -22.64 11.08
C ASN A 193 -1.41 -23.80 10.73
N LYS A 194 -1.00 -24.67 9.81
CA LYS A 194 -1.86 -25.76 9.30
C LYS A 194 -2.39 -26.68 10.40
N LYS A 195 -1.61 -26.90 11.46
CA LYS A 195 -2.00 -27.74 12.60
C LYS A 195 -3.13 -27.10 13.42
N ASN A 196 -3.06 -25.79 13.65
CA ASN A 196 -4.00 -25.07 14.51
C ASN A 196 -5.35 -24.79 13.84
N ILE A 197 -5.40 -24.85 12.50
CA ILE A 197 -6.63 -24.59 11.75
C ILE A 197 -7.08 -25.79 10.91
N GLN A 198 -6.57 -26.99 11.19
CA GLN A 198 -6.86 -28.20 10.39
C GLN A 198 -8.37 -28.45 10.26
N ASP A 199 -9.13 -28.28 11.35
CA ASP A 199 -10.59 -28.45 11.36
C ASP A 199 -11.35 -27.28 10.72
N LYS A 200 -10.68 -26.14 10.49
CA LYS A 200 -11.25 -24.95 9.84
C LYS A 200 -10.84 -24.81 8.36
N MET A 201 -9.84 -25.56 7.89
CA MET A 201 -9.42 -25.58 6.47
C MET A 201 -10.42 -26.35 5.62
N ILE A 202 -11.61 -25.79 5.48
CA ILE A 202 -12.72 -26.38 4.75
C ILE A 202 -12.80 -25.84 3.30
N TRP A 203 -12.08 -24.74 3.02
CA TRP A 203 -12.05 -24.09 1.72
C TRP A 203 -11.42 -24.99 0.66
N SER A 204 -12.22 -25.42 -0.30
CA SER A 204 -11.77 -26.11 -1.50
C SER A 204 -12.64 -25.66 -2.68
N LYS A 205 -12.22 -25.97 -3.92
CA LYS A 205 -12.94 -25.59 -5.13
C LYS A 205 -14.43 -25.93 -5.10
N ASP A 206 -14.80 -27.06 -4.48
CA ASP A 206 -16.18 -27.53 -4.40
C ASP A 206 -16.82 -27.33 -3.01
N ASN A 207 -16.10 -26.70 -2.08
CA ASN A 207 -16.59 -26.46 -0.72
C ASN A 207 -16.14 -25.07 -0.23
N TYR A 208 -17.02 -24.10 -0.45
CA TYR A 208 -16.92 -22.78 0.17
C TYR A 208 -17.83 -22.78 1.39
N PRO A 209 -17.31 -23.00 2.61
CA PRO A 209 -18.13 -22.89 3.80
C PRO A 209 -18.73 -21.48 3.84
N GLY A 210 -20.02 -21.38 3.54
CA GLY A 210 -20.79 -20.18 3.80
C GLY A 210 -20.80 -19.89 5.30
N ILE A 211 -21.26 -18.71 5.67
CA ILE A 211 -21.61 -18.46 7.07
C ILE A 211 -22.63 -19.54 7.45
N LEU A 212 -22.28 -20.43 8.38
CA LEU A 212 -23.29 -21.17 9.12
C LEU A 212 -24.09 -20.10 9.85
N THR A 213 -25.23 -19.73 9.28
CA THR A 213 -26.22 -18.90 9.97
C THR A 213 -26.72 -19.71 11.15
N GLY A 214 -26.08 -19.50 12.30
CA GLY A 214 -26.58 -19.87 13.62
C GLY A 214 -27.16 -18.64 14.29
#